data_AF-A0A8J4GY07-F1
#
_entry.id   AF-A0A8J4GY07-F1
#
_cell.length_a   1.000
_cell.length_b   1.000
_cell.length_c   1.000
_cell.angle_alpha   90.00
_cell.angle_beta   90.00
_cell.angle_gamma   90.00
#
_symmetry.space_group_name_H-M   'P 1'
#
loop_
_entity.id
_entity.type
_entity.pdbx_description
1 polymer ?
#
loop_
_entity_poly.entity_id
_entity_poly.type
_entity_poly.pdbx_seq_one_letter_code
_entity_poly.pdbx_strand_id
1 'polypeptide(L)'
;MADRPPTNGLAVLGGAPPTRSGSLPTAGRLATNASKRGPTAKTAGGIILDPMAQELIVRMRLKFGDIAATITGQEIITKEVLQYVAIAPSRPPQTKEADLTLLEDRIRTKLVGGTPAKNGLAAAKRSESTDEWLALFKYDMAIGSYKERLEAEATRARQLSLKQQLEAQMAEHERLRQLERDQEDAYFRQEQAALRKAEETEAERQRLRREIMLKVKEERITQMSERTARRDAELTRKRAEDAVEAARTAYDTAEELRREESSRISAKLALRDLLLENEVNKSIKEEAKKKQWVEDADFQRKWEAILNKQEADRKEQMDKIKRNQAKLQEAADRQGEARRRWLATPLVERYYKEREDERAAEEERRIAHQKETAKQITVAVGEQLKEREAARLRRKQEDDAYAASVAAKVRAAEEAEQARKQALLEQKRRFRSEIQDQLRDVAARRHEAAKPMSETERQLNQRTLQQVATWQSTGKLSLPDLHPSASTMSLGSGVTQRVGQR
;
A
#
# COMPACT_ATOMS: atom_id res chain seq x y z
N MET A 1 9.52 5.07 -23.84
CA MET A 1 10.77 5.80 -23.57
C MET A 1 10.59 6.48 -22.22
N ALA A 2 10.88 5.76 -21.13
CA ALA A 2 10.73 6.24 -19.77
C ALA A 2 12.07 6.01 -19.06
N ASP A 3 12.88 7.05 -19.01
CA ASP A 3 14.11 7.08 -18.23
C ASP A 3 13.76 7.24 -16.74
N ARG A 4 14.29 6.33 -15.92
CA ARG A 4 14.43 6.51 -14.48
C ARG A 4 15.89 6.26 -14.10
N PRO A 5 16.48 7.08 -13.21
CA PRO A 5 17.90 7.01 -12.84
C PRO A 5 18.17 5.93 -11.79
N PRO A 6 19.41 5.40 -11.69
CA PRO A 6 19.82 4.52 -10.62
C PRO A 6 20.30 5.32 -9.39
N THR A 7 19.82 4.93 -8.21
CA THR A 7 20.29 5.43 -6.92
C THR A 7 21.49 4.63 -6.44
N ASN A 8 22.62 5.32 -6.26
CA ASN A 8 23.75 4.88 -5.43
C ASN A 8 23.40 4.98 -3.95
N GLY A 9 23.82 3.98 -3.17
CA GLY A 9 23.77 3.99 -1.71
C GLY A 9 24.72 2.94 -1.11
N LEU A 10 25.95 3.36 -0.81
CA LEU A 10 26.81 2.84 0.27
C LEU A 10 26.05 2.92 1.62
N ALA A 11 26.31 2.19 2.71
CA ALA A 11 27.20 1.12 3.14
C ALA A 11 26.63 0.60 4.49
N VAL A 12 27.19 -0.48 5.08
CA VAL A 12 27.67 -0.55 6.49
C VAL A 12 27.86 -2.02 6.91
N LEU A 13 29.00 -2.23 7.57
CA LEU A 13 29.56 -3.45 8.15
C LEU A 13 28.68 -4.12 9.21
N GLY A 14 28.74 -5.45 9.26
CA GLY A 14 28.30 -6.27 10.39
C GLY A 14 28.87 -7.67 10.28
N GLY A 15 29.98 -7.92 10.97
CA GLY A 15 30.65 -9.23 11.02
C GLY A 15 29.90 -10.23 11.90
N ALA A 16 29.93 -11.50 11.49
CA ALA A 16 29.55 -12.64 12.32
C ALA A 16 30.66 -13.71 12.23
N PRO A 17 31.15 -14.27 13.35
CA PRO A 17 32.10 -15.38 13.36
C PRO A 17 31.36 -16.73 13.27
N PRO A 18 31.92 -17.75 12.59
CA PRO A 18 31.42 -19.11 12.73
C PRO A 18 32.07 -19.80 13.95
N THR A 19 31.23 -20.20 14.89
CA THR A 19 31.56 -21.03 16.04
C THR A 19 31.87 -22.47 15.61
N ARG A 20 33.00 -22.95 16.14
CA ARG A 20 33.58 -24.29 16.09
C ARG A 20 32.63 -25.32 16.72
N SER A 21 32.11 -26.25 15.91
CA SER A 21 31.46 -27.49 16.37
C SER A 21 32.51 -28.53 16.73
N GLY A 22 32.58 -28.89 18.01
CA GLY A 22 33.27 -30.10 18.46
C GLY A 22 32.37 -31.32 18.30
N SER A 23 32.95 -32.45 17.90
CA SER A 23 32.43 -33.77 18.22
C SER A 23 33.60 -34.71 18.47
N LEU A 24 33.66 -35.25 19.69
CA LEU A 24 34.46 -36.40 20.07
C LEU A 24 33.53 -37.29 20.90
N PRO A 25 33.38 -38.59 20.59
CA PRO A 25 32.61 -39.50 21.40
C PRO A 25 33.48 -40.10 22.51
N THR A 26 32.85 -40.29 23.67
CA THR A 26 33.38 -40.98 24.85
C THR A 26 32.95 -42.45 24.84
N ALA A 27 33.92 -43.35 24.88
CA ALA A 27 33.86 -44.74 25.35
C ALA A 27 35.31 -45.07 25.75
N GLY A 28 35.70 -45.56 26.93
CA GLY A 28 35.04 -46.36 27.94
C GLY A 28 35.84 -47.66 28.10
N ARG A 29 36.74 -47.77 29.11
CA ARG A 29 36.98 -48.97 29.96
C ARG A 29 38.33 -48.96 30.72
N LEU A 30 38.18 -49.12 32.05
CA LEU A 30 38.88 -50.03 32.98
C LEU A 30 40.41 -50.08 33.03
N ALA A 31 40.97 -49.65 34.17
CA ALA A 31 42.26 -50.12 34.69
C ALA A 31 42.08 -50.65 36.12
N THR A 32 42.45 -51.92 36.34
CA THR A 32 42.46 -52.62 37.64
C THR A 32 43.88 -52.72 38.19
N ASN A 33 43.97 -52.60 39.52
CA ASN A 33 45.15 -52.83 40.37
C ASN A 33 45.81 -54.21 40.18
N ALA A 34 47.13 -54.31 40.45
CA ALA A 34 47.71 -55.21 41.47
C ALA A 34 49.26 -55.19 41.49
N SER A 35 49.81 -54.90 42.67
CA SER A 35 51.21 -55.11 43.06
C SER A 35 51.35 -56.47 43.75
N LYS A 36 52.40 -57.25 43.46
CA LYS A 36 52.72 -58.51 44.16
C LYS A 36 54.24 -58.75 44.23
N ARG A 37 54.70 -59.15 45.42
CA ARG A 37 56.08 -59.50 45.81
C ARG A 37 56.52 -60.92 45.35
N GLY A 38 57.83 -61.13 45.23
CA GLY A 38 58.53 -62.42 45.52
C GLY A 38 59.52 -62.93 44.44
N PRO A 39 60.35 -63.98 44.70
CA PRO A 39 61.75 -63.84 45.19
C PRO A 39 62.83 -64.75 44.51
N THR A 40 64.11 -64.57 44.92
CA THR A 40 65.32 -65.47 44.91
C THR A 40 65.90 -66.09 43.62
N ALA A 41 67.25 -66.01 43.44
CA ALA A 41 68.15 -67.16 43.14
C ALA A 41 69.66 -66.80 43.09
N LYS A 42 70.51 -67.78 43.47
CA LYS A 42 71.98 -67.81 43.63
C LYS A 42 72.73 -68.22 42.35
N THR A 43 74.02 -67.83 42.22
CA THR A 43 75.22 -68.61 41.77
C THR A 43 76.41 -67.64 41.63
N ALA A 44 77.72 -67.93 41.73
CA ALA A 44 78.58 -69.06 42.14
C ALA A 44 80.05 -68.55 42.18
N GLY A 45 80.93 -69.17 42.98
CA GLY A 45 82.39 -69.21 42.69
C GLY A 45 83.31 -68.43 43.64
N GLY A 46 84.09 -69.17 44.44
CA GLY A 46 85.23 -68.69 45.24
C GLY A 46 84.93 -68.62 46.73
N ILE A 47 85.44 -69.57 47.54
CA ILE A 47 85.51 -69.37 49.00
C ILE A 47 86.61 -68.32 49.23
N ILE A 48 86.25 -67.05 49.10
CA ILE A 48 86.99 -65.98 49.74
C ILE A 48 86.69 -66.18 51.22
N LEU A 49 87.58 -66.88 51.93
CA LEU A 49 87.53 -66.92 53.39
C LEU A 49 87.52 -65.47 53.87
N ASP A 50 86.53 -65.14 54.70
CA ASP A 50 86.38 -63.82 55.32
C ASP A 50 87.75 -63.38 55.91
N PRO A 51 88.30 -62.20 55.56
CA PRO A 51 89.61 -61.75 56.05
C PRO A 51 89.70 -61.78 57.58
N MET A 52 88.58 -61.57 58.29
CA MET A 52 88.52 -61.69 59.75
C MET A 52 88.70 -63.14 60.23
N ALA A 53 88.09 -64.10 59.53
CA ALA A 53 88.24 -65.51 59.83
C ALA A 53 89.70 -65.94 59.62
N GLN A 54 90.36 -65.45 58.56
CA GLN A 54 91.78 -65.74 58.29
C GLN A 54 92.69 -65.20 59.39
N GLU A 55 92.49 -63.95 59.82
CA GLU A 55 93.30 -63.35 60.90
C GLU A 55 93.14 -64.11 62.22
N LEU A 56 91.91 -64.50 62.57
CA LEU A 56 91.62 -65.25 63.79
C LEU A 56 92.18 -66.69 63.75
N ILE A 57 92.14 -67.34 62.57
CA ILE A 57 92.78 -68.65 62.36
C ILE A 57 94.30 -68.54 62.60
N VAL A 58 94.96 -67.53 62.05
CA VAL A 58 96.41 -67.33 62.22
C VAL A 58 96.73 -67.08 63.70
N ARG A 59 95.95 -66.22 64.37
CA ARG A 59 96.13 -65.91 65.80
C ARG A 59 95.95 -67.15 66.69
N MET A 60 94.95 -67.98 66.42
CA MET A 60 94.71 -69.21 67.18
C MET A 60 95.77 -70.29 66.89
N ARG A 61 96.25 -70.40 65.65
CA ARG A 61 97.36 -71.31 65.31
C ARG A 61 98.66 -70.94 66.01
N LEU A 62 98.98 -69.65 66.10
CA LEU A 62 100.13 -69.16 66.87
C LEU A 62 99.99 -69.45 68.36
N LYS A 63 98.80 -69.25 68.95
CA LYS A 63 98.54 -69.48 70.37
C LYS A 63 98.62 -70.96 70.78
N PHE A 64 98.23 -71.89 69.91
CA PHE A 64 98.27 -73.33 70.15
C PHE A 64 99.47 -74.02 69.45
N GLY A 65 100.54 -73.26 69.20
CA GLY A 65 101.65 -73.58 68.28
C GLY A 65 102.22 -74.99 68.34
N ASP A 66 102.43 -75.56 69.53
CA ASP A 66 103.06 -76.88 69.67
C ASP A 66 102.13 -78.06 69.30
N ILE A 67 100.81 -77.88 69.41
CA ILE A 67 99.80 -78.92 69.13
C ILE A 67 99.19 -78.73 67.73
N ALA A 68 99.25 -77.50 67.19
CA ALA A 68 98.80 -77.15 65.84
C ALA A 68 99.81 -77.48 64.72
N ALA A 69 100.95 -78.11 65.02
CA ALA A 69 101.92 -78.56 64.01
C ALA A 69 101.42 -79.75 63.17
N THR A 70 100.47 -80.53 63.70
CA THR A 70 99.82 -81.64 62.97
C THR A 70 98.69 -81.14 62.08
N ILE A 71 98.55 -81.70 60.87
CA ILE A 71 97.51 -81.32 59.90
C ILE A 71 96.10 -81.39 60.53
N THR A 72 95.85 -82.40 61.35
CA THR A 72 94.59 -82.59 62.10
C THR A 72 94.31 -81.46 63.10
N GLY A 73 95.33 -80.97 63.81
CA GLY A 73 95.17 -79.83 64.72
C GLY A 73 94.84 -78.53 63.97
N GLN A 74 95.45 -78.32 62.81
CA GLN A 74 95.17 -77.15 61.97
C GLN A 74 93.75 -77.16 61.41
N GLU A 75 93.22 -78.34 61.06
CA GLU A 75 91.84 -78.53 60.61
C GLU A 75 90.81 -78.28 61.72
N ILE A 76 91.07 -78.73 62.95
CA ILE A 76 90.17 -78.49 64.09
C ILE A 76 90.05 -76.98 64.36
N ILE A 77 91.18 -76.28 64.38
CA ILE A 77 91.21 -74.82 64.59
C ILE A 77 90.46 -74.10 63.46
N THR A 78 90.68 -74.49 62.20
CA THR A 78 89.98 -73.85 61.06
C THR A 78 88.47 -74.10 61.08
N LYS A 79 88.02 -75.32 61.39
CA LYS A 79 86.59 -75.67 61.45
C LYS A 79 85.87 -74.91 62.56
N GLU A 80 86.44 -74.84 63.76
CA GLU A 80 85.79 -74.17 64.90
C GLU A 80 85.78 -72.64 64.74
N VAL A 81 86.84 -72.03 64.18
CA VAL A 81 86.84 -70.59 63.88
C VAL A 81 85.82 -70.25 62.79
N LEU A 82 85.72 -71.07 61.74
CA LEU A 82 84.70 -70.88 60.71
C LEU A 82 83.28 -71.03 61.26
N GLN A 83 83.04 -71.99 62.17
CA GLN A 83 81.76 -72.15 62.82
C GLN A 83 81.42 -70.97 63.73
N TYR A 84 82.41 -70.42 64.43
CA TYR A 84 82.25 -69.22 65.24
C TYR A 84 81.85 -68.00 64.38
N VAL A 85 82.54 -67.78 63.25
CA VAL A 85 82.21 -66.69 62.31
C VAL A 85 80.84 -66.90 61.66
N ALA A 86 80.48 -68.12 61.28
CA ALA A 86 79.19 -68.43 60.65
C ALA A 86 77.98 -68.25 61.59
N ILE A 87 78.16 -68.39 62.91
CA ILE A 87 77.12 -68.15 63.92
C ILE A 87 77.06 -66.67 64.31
N ALA A 88 78.13 -65.90 64.10
CA ALA A 88 78.23 -64.48 64.41
C ALA A 88 78.10 -63.50 63.20
N PRO A 89 77.27 -63.72 62.16
CA PRO A 89 77.31 -62.91 60.93
C PRO A 89 76.63 -61.53 61.06
N SER A 90 76.45 -60.97 62.28
CA SER A 90 75.72 -59.71 62.44
C SER A 90 76.17 -58.80 63.60
N ARG A 91 77.47 -58.71 63.92
CA ARG A 91 77.98 -57.66 64.84
C ARG A 91 79.36 -57.09 64.46
N PRO A 92 79.58 -55.76 64.65
CA PRO A 92 80.79 -55.02 64.28
C PRO A 92 81.97 -55.24 65.29
N PRO A 93 83.18 -54.69 65.06
CA PRO A 93 84.49 -55.34 65.23
C PRO A 93 85.07 -55.25 66.66
N GLN A 94 84.30 -55.66 67.67
CA GLN A 94 84.82 -55.88 69.02
C GLN A 94 84.33 -57.23 69.51
N THR A 95 85.09 -58.28 69.18
CA THR A 95 84.97 -59.58 69.84
C THR A 95 85.26 -59.35 71.32
N LYS A 96 84.22 -59.42 72.17
CA LYS A 96 84.39 -59.33 73.63
C LYS A 96 85.36 -60.41 74.06
N GLU A 97 86.31 -60.09 74.93
CA GLU A 97 87.34 -61.05 75.38
C GLU A 97 86.72 -62.37 75.89
N ALA A 98 85.54 -62.31 76.50
CA ALA A 98 84.77 -63.47 76.96
C ALA A 98 84.34 -64.43 75.83
N ASP A 99 84.07 -63.93 74.62
CA ASP A 99 83.69 -64.79 73.50
C ASP A 99 84.92 -65.44 72.85
N LEU A 100 86.07 -64.75 72.89
CA LEU A 100 87.37 -65.29 72.47
C LEU A 100 87.88 -66.37 73.42
N THR A 101 87.74 -66.19 74.74
CA THR A 101 88.12 -67.23 75.71
C THR A 101 87.26 -68.48 75.57
N LEU A 102 85.96 -68.34 75.29
CA LEU A 102 85.07 -69.49 75.01
C LEU A 102 85.45 -70.24 73.71
N LEU A 103 85.90 -69.52 72.69
CA LEU A 103 86.43 -70.13 71.46
C LEU A 103 87.76 -70.86 71.74
N GLU A 104 88.66 -70.25 72.51
CA GLU A 104 89.92 -70.87 72.94
C GLU A 104 89.68 -72.14 73.76
N ASP A 105 88.73 -72.13 74.70
CA ASP A 105 88.38 -73.29 75.51
C ASP A 105 87.75 -74.41 74.68
N ARG A 106 86.90 -74.09 73.70
CA ARG A 106 86.38 -75.09 72.75
C ARG A 106 87.48 -75.72 71.91
N ILE A 107 88.39 -74.92 71.37
CA ILE A 107 89.52 -75.39 70.58
C ILE A 107 90.43 -76.27 71.45
N ARG A 108 90.75 -75.84 72.68
CA ARG A 108 91.54 -76.62 73.65
C ARG A 108 90.87 -77.95 73.99
N THR A 109 89.55 -77.94 74.27
CA THR A 109 88.80 -79.16 74.63
C THR A 109 88.76 -80.15 73.46
N LYS A 110 88.60 -79.68 72.22
CA LYS A 110 88.59 -80.50 71.00
C LYS A 110 89.98 -81.06 70.64
N LEU A 111 91.04 -80.27 70.84
CA LEU A 111 92.43 -80.71 70.61
C LEU A 111 92.87 -81.78 71.62
N VAL A 112 92.30 -81.80 72.83
CA VAL A 112 92.54 -82.83 73.86
C VAL A 112 91.53 -83.99 73.78
N GLY A 113 90.61 -83.98 72.82
CA GLY A 113 89.68 -85.09 72.55
C GLY A 113 88.38 -85.11 73.39
N GLY A 114 88.05 -84.02 74.10
CA GLY A 114 86.82 -83.91 74.90
C GLY A 114 85.62 -83.32 74.14
N THR A 115 84.40 -83.75 74.50
CA THR A 115 83.13 -83.17 74.01
C THR A 115 82.60 -82.08 74.95
N PRO A 116 82.32 -80.84 74.48
CA PRO A 116 81.82 -79.74 75.33
C PRO A 116 80.31 -79.83 75.62
N ALA A 117 79.92 -79.70 76.89
CA ALA A 117 78.54 -79.73 77.35
C ALA A 117 77.75 -78.47 76.94
N LYS A 118 76.63 -78.64 76.24
CA LYS A 118 75.66 -77.58 75.90
C LYS A 118 74.59 -77.54 76.99
N ASN A 119 74.70 -76.73 78.05
CA ASN A 119 73.56 -76.41 78.95
C ASN A 119 73.88 -75.25 79.92
N GLY A 120 74.03 -74.03 79.39
CA GLY A 120 74.20 -72.81 80.23
C GLY A 120 73.23 -71.67 79.90
N LEU A 121 72.90 -71.43 78.63
CA LEU A 121 72.17 -70.22 78.22
C LEU A 121 70.63 -70.33 78.28
N ALA A 122 70.07 -71.53 78.13
CA ALA A 122 68.62 -71.72 78.04
C ALA A 122 67.93 -71.75 79.42
N ALA A 123 68.67 -72.04 80.49
CA ALA A 123 68.17 -72.02 81.87
C ALA A 123 68.12 -70.59 82.42
N ALA A 124 69.12 -69.75 82.11
CA ALA A 124 69.18 -68.36 82.58
C ALA A 124 68.14 -67.42 81.91
N LYS A 125 67.72 -67.67 80.66
CA LYS A 125 66.70 -66.84 79.98
C LYS A 125 65.24 -67.20 80.30
N ARG A 126 64.98 -68.32 80.99
CA ARG A 126 63.61 -68.71 81.39
C ARG A 126 63.22 -68.16 82.76
N SER A 127 64.18 -67.80 83.62
CA SER A 127 63.91 -67.18 84.92
C SER A 127 63.63 -65.66 84.86
N GLU A 128 63.76 -65.02 83.70
CA GLU A 128 63.31 -63.62 83.44
C GLU A 128 61.89 -63.56 82.84
N SER A 129 61.06 -64.58 83.07
CA SER A 129 59.66 -64.61 82.61
C SER A 129 58.65 -64.12 83.66
N THR A 130 59.13 -63.59 84.79
CA THR A 130 58.33 -63.00 85.88
C THR A 130 58.81 -61.59 86.22
N ASP A 131 59.08 -60.77 85.21
CA ASP A 131 59.32 -59.33 85.40
C ASP A 131 58.04 -58.56 85.07
N GLU A 132 57.37 -58.05 86.10
CA GLU A 132 56.08 -57.35 86.02
C GLU A 132 56.15 -56.10 85.12
N TRP A 133 57.33 -55.49 85.01
CA TRP A 133 57.59 -54.37 84.10
C TRP A 133 57.47 -54.76 82.62
N LEU A 134 57.87 -55.97 82.26
CA LEU A 134 57.76 -56.46 80.89
C LEU A 134 56.31 -56.80 80.53
N ALA A 135 55.49 -57.20 81.52
CA ALA A 135 54.06 -57.38 81.37
C ALA A 135 53.33 -56.04 81.19
N LEU A 136 53.69 -55.01 81.96
CA LEU A 136 53.17 -53.64 81.80
C LEU A 136 53.54 -53.06 80.42
N PHE A 137 54.77 -53.20 79.97
CA PHE A 137 55.17 -52.76 78.62
C PHE A 137 54.37 -53.44 77.51
N LYS A 138 54.12 -54.75 77.62
CA LYS A 138 53.28 -55.48 76.66
C LYS A 138 51.83 -55.01 76.70
N TYR A 139 51.31 -54.70 77.88
CA TYR A 139 49.97 -54.15 78.05
C TYR A 139 49.83 -52.75 77.46
N ASP A 140 50.82 -51.86 77.67
CA ASP A 140 50.84 -50.52 77.09
C ASP A 140 50.96 -50.55 75.56
N MET A 141 51.78 -51.47 75.02
CA MET A 141 51.82 -51.72 73.57
C MET A 141 50.47 -52.24 73.04
N ALA A 142 49.80 -53.13 73.78
CA ALA A 142 48.49 -53.64 73.39
C ALA A 142 47.43 -52.52 73.41
N ILE A 143 47.41 -51.67 74.45
CA ILE A 143 46.55 -50.49 74.52
C ILE A 143 46.85 -49.53 73.37
N GLY A 144 48.12 -49.25 73.10
CA GLY A 144 48.54 -48.39 71.98
C GLY A 144 48.02 -48.92 70.65
N SER A 145 48.20 -50.22 70.38
CA SER A 145 47.69 -50.87 69.17
C SER A 145 46.16 -50.86 69.07
N TYR A 146 45.46 -50.95 70.22
CA TYR A 146 44.00 -50.90 70.26
C TYR A 146 43.48 -49.48 70.00
N LYS A 147 44.12 -48.45 70.59
CA LYS A 147 43.83 -47.04 70.32
C LYS A 147 44.08 -46.68 68.85
N GLU A 148 45.19 -47.13 68.28
CA GLU A 148 45.51 -46.91 66.86
C GLU A 148 44.49 -47.56 65.93
N ARG A 149 43.98 -48.75 66.26
CA ARG A 149 42.88 -49.40 65.52
C ARG A 149 41.57 -48.60 65.63
N LEU A 150 41.21 -48.14 66.83
CA LEU A 150 40.03 -47.31 67.05
C LEU A 150 40.11 -45.98 66.29
N GLU A 151 41.27 -45.34 66.27
CA GLU A 151 41.53 -44.12 65.50
C GLU A 151 41.48 -44.39 63.98
N ALA A 152 42.01 -45.53 63.52
CA ALA A 152 41.91 -45.96 62.12
C ALA A 152 40.45 -46.25 61.70
N GLU A 153 39.64 -46.84 62.58
CA GLU A 153 38.21 -47.05 62.35
C GLU A 153 37.44 -45.72 62.35
N ALA A 154 37.72 -44.82 63.29
CA ALA A 154 37.11 -43.50 63.37
C ALA A 154 37.45 -42.63 62.15
N THR A 155 38.70 -42.68 61.66
CA THR A 155 39.11 -41.98 60.43
C THR A 155 38.45 -42.58 59.19
N ARG A 156 38.33 -43.90 59.08
CA ARG A 156 37.56 -44.55 57.99
C ARG A 156 36.08 -44.16 58.04
N ALA A 157 35.46 -44.12 59.21
CA ALA A 157 34.08 -43.68 59.37
C ALA A 157 33.90 -42.22 58.92
N ARG A 158 34.82 -41.31 59.31
CA ARG A 158 34.82 -39.91 58.84
C ARG A 158 35.03 -39.79 57.32
N GLN A 159 35.88 -40.62 56.73
CA GLN A 159 36.08 -40.66 55.28
C GLN A 159 34.82 -41.14 54.54
N LEU A 160 34.13 -42.15 55.08
CA LEU A 160 32.87 -42.63 54.51
C LEU A 160 31.76 -41.57 54.62
N SER A 161 31.63 -40.89 55.76
CA SER A 161 30.64 -39.81 55.91
C SER A 161 30.93 -38.65 54.96
N LEU A 162 32.20 -38.29 54.78
CA LEU A 162 32.59 -37.23 53.83
C LEU A 162 32.29 -37.64 52.38
N LYS A 163 32.56 -38.90 52.01
CA LYS A 163 32.19 -39.42 50.68
C LYS A 163 30.69 -39.35 50.44
N GLN A 164 29.88 -39.78 51.42
CA GLN A 164 28.42 -39.70 51.32
C GLN A 164 27.93 -38.26 51.18
N GLN A 165 28.52 -37.31 51.89
CA GLN A 165 28.19 -35.88 51.75
C GLN A 165 28.55 -35.34 50.36
N LEU A 166 29.72 -35.70 49.81
CA LEU A 166 30.13 -35.29 48.48
C LEU A 166 29.25 -35.93 47.39
N GLU A 167 28.88 -37.22 47.53
CA GLU A 167 27.95 -37.90 46.64
C GLU A 167 26.56 -37.25 46.66
N ALA A 168 26.06 -36.85 47.83
CA ALA A 168 24.80 -36.12 47.96
C ALA A 168 24.85 -34.74 47.28
N GLN A 169 25.94 -33.98 47.45
CA GLN A 169 26.14 -32.69 46.78
C GLN A 169 26.25 -32.84 45.26
N MET A 170 26.94 -33.87 44.78
CA MET A 170 27.04 -34.17 43.35
C MET A 170 25.67 -34.52 42.75
N ALA A 171 24.87 -35.35 43.45
CA ALA A 171 23.52 -35.70 43.02
C ALA A 171 22.57 -34.49 43.00
N GLU A 172 22.65 -33.61 44.00
CA GLU A 172 21.89 -32.36 44.02
C GLU A 172 22.27 -31.44 42.85
N HIS A 173 23.58 -31.28 42.60
CA HIS A 173 24.06 -30.48 41.48
C HIS A 173 23.67 -31.07 40.11
N GLU A 174 23.66 -32.40 39.96
CA GLU A 174 23.17 -33.05 38.74
C GLU A 174 21.67 -32.83 38.55
N ARG A 175 20.88 -32.91 39.63
CA ARG A 175 19.46 -32.61 39.59
C ARG A 175 19.18 -31.17 39.20
N LEU A 176 19.92 -30.20 39.75
CA LEU A 176 19.80 -28.80 39.37
C LEU A 176 20.15 -28.58 37.89
N ARG A 177 21.23 -29.18 37.39
CA ARG A 177 21.58 -29.12 35.97
C ARG A 177 20.53 -29.74 35.06
N GLN A 178 19.85 -30.80 35.49
CA GLN A 178 18.73 -31.37 34.72
C GLN A 178 17.54 -30.43 34.69
N LEU A 179 17.17 -29.82 35.83
CA LEU A 179 16.09 -28.83 35.89
C LEU A 179 16.39 -27.59 35.04
N GLU A 180 17.63 -27.11 35.03
CA GLU A 180 18.05 -26.01 34.15
C GLU A 180 17.88 -26.38 32.67
N ARG A 181 18.32 -27.57 32.26
CA ARG A 181 18.14 -28.06 30.88
C ARG A 181 16.66 -28.19 30.51
N ASP A 182 15.83 -28.73 31.39
CA ASP A 182 14.40 -28.87 31.14
C ASP A 182 13.72 -27.50 31.00
N GLN A 183 14.16 -26.49 31.78
CA GLN A 183 13.69 -25.11 31.68
C GLN A 183 14.15 -24.45 30.39
N GLU A 184 15.42 -24.62 30.00
CA GLU A 184 15.97 -24.13 28.73
C GLU A 184 15.22 -24.74 27.53
N ASP A 185 14.98 -26.06 27.54
CA ASP A 185 14.22 -26.76 26.51
C ASP A 185 12.77 -26.28 26.45
N ALA A 186 12.13 -26.06 27.60
CA ALA A 186 10.77 -25.53 27.67
C ALA A 186 10.69 -24.11 27.11
N TYR A 187 11.65 -23.24 27.48
CA TYR A 187 11.75 -21.88 26.99
C TYR A 187 12.00 -21.84 25.47
N PHE A 188 12.92 -22.68 24.98
CA PHE A 188 13.20 -22.82 23.55
C PHE A 188 11.96 -23.26 22.77
N ARG A 189 11.18 -24.22 23.28
CA ARG A 189 9.92 -24.63 22.66
C ARG A 189 8.88 -23.51 22.63
N GLN A 190 8.81 -22.69 23.68
CA GLN A 190 7.92 -21.53 23.73
C GLN A 190 8.32 -20.45 22.73
N GLU A 191 9.62 -20.13 22.61
CA GLU A 191 10.12 -19.19 21.60
C GLU A 191 9.84 -19.70 20.18
N GLN A 192 10.09 -20.98 19.90
CA GLN A 192 9.78 -21.59 18.60
C GLN A 192 8.29 -21.52 18.27
N ALA A 193 7.41 -21.76 19.26
CA ALA A 193 5.97 -21.63 19.08
C ALA A 193 5.54 -20.16 18.85
N ALA A 194 6.18 -19.21 19.54
CA ALA A 194 5.94 -17.78 19.34
C ALA A 194 6.39 -17.31 17.95
N LEU A 195 7.55 -17.78 17.48
CA LEU A 195 8.06 -17.49 16.14
C LEU A 195 7.13 -18.03 15.06
N ARG A 196 6.67 -19.28 15.16
CA ARG A 196 5.69 -19.85 14.20
C ARG A 196 4.39 -19.06 14.15
N LYS A 197 3.85 -18.66 15.31
CA LYS A 197 2.65 -17.79 15.36
C LYS A 197 2.92 -16.43 14.73
N ALA A 198 4.09 -15.84 14.94
CA ALA A 198 4.47 -14.58 14.30
C ALA A 198 4.54 -14.74 12.77
N GLU A 199 5.20 -15.79 12.27
CA GLU A 199 5.28 -16.11 10.84
C GLU A 199 3.90 -16.32 10.21
N GLU A 200 3.00 -17.03 10.90
CA GLU A 200 1.60 -17.21 10.47
C GLU A 200 0.88 -15.85 10.36
N THR A 201 0.99 -14.99 11.38
CA THR A 201 0.34 -13.67 11.35
C THR A 201 0.92 -12.75 10.28
N GLU A 202 2.22 -12.85 9.98
CA GLU A 202 2.83 -12.12 8.87
C GLU A 202 2.35 -12.65 7.52
N ALA A 203 2.25 -13.97 7.37
CA ALA A 203 1.70 -14.59 6.17
C ALA A 203 0.24 -14.17 5.93
N GLU A 204 -0.59 -14.12 6.96
CA GLU A 204 -1.96 -13.60 6.90
C GLU A 204 -2.00 -12.12 6.49
N ARG A 205 -1.15 -11.27 7.10
CA ARG A 205 -1.02 -9.87 6.70
C ARG A 205 -0.60 -9.73 5.24
N GLN A 206 0.31 -10.56 4.76
CA GLN A 206 0.71 -10.56 3.35
C GLN A 206 -0.43 -11.01 2.43
N ARG A 207 -1.21 -12.03 2.81
CA ARG A 207 -2.40 -12.47 2.07
C ARG A 207 -3.44 -11.36 1.98
N LEU A 208 -3.77 -10.72 3.10
CA LEU A 208 -4.70 -9.58 3.12
C LEU A 208 -4.21 -8.42 2.25
N ARG A 209 -2.91 -8.08 2.29
CA ARG A 209 -2.34 -7.05 1.41
C ARG A 209 -2.49 -7.41 -0.07
N ARG A 210 -2.28 -8.68 -0.44
CA ARG A 210 -2.46 -9.16 -1.82
C ARG A 210 -3.93 -9.09 -2.24
N GLU A 211 -4.85 -9.52 -1.38
CA GLU A 211 -6.30 -9.44 -1.64
C GLU A 211 -6.77 -7.99 -1.80
N ILE A 212 -6.33 -7.08 -0.94
CA ILE A 212 -6.64 -5.63 -1.08
C ILE A 212 -6.10 -5.10 -2.40
N MET A 213 -4.85 -5.44 -2.77
CA MET A 213 -4.27 -5.06 -4.05
C MET A 213 -5.05 -5.60 -5.26
N LEU A 214 -5.54 -6.84 -5.18
CA LEU A 214 -6.38 -7.43 -6.23
C LEU A 214 -7.71 -6.69 -6.35
N LYS A 215 -8.39 -6.42 -5.22
CA LYS A 215 -9.64 -5.64 -5.20
C LYS A 215 -9.46 -4.24 -5.82
N VAL A 216 -8.39 -3.54 -5.44
CA VAL A 216 -8.08 -2.21 -6.01
C VAL A 216 -7.79 -2.29 -7.53
N LYS A 217 -7.15 -3.37 -7.99
CA LYS A 217 -6.94 -3.59 -9.43
C LYS A 217 -8.26 -3.86 -10.16
N GLU A 218 -9.12 -4.70 -9.59
CA GLU A 218 -10.45 -5.00 -10.13
C GLU A 218 -11.32 -3.75 -10.19
N GLU A 219 -11.38 -2.95 -9.11
CA GLU A 219 -12.08 -1.65 -9.08
C GLU A 219 -11.55 -0.68 -10.14
N ARG A 220 -10.23 -0.67 -10.38
CA ARG A 220 -9.66 0.16 -11.45
C ARG A 220 -10.08 -0.33 -12.84
N ILE A 221 -10.14 -1.64 -13.05
CA ILE A 221 -10.60 -2.23 -14.32
C ILE A 221 -12.08 -1.90 -14.53
N THR A 222 -12.93 -2.04 -13.50
CA THR A 222 -14.36 -1.71 -13.60
C THR A 222 -14.55 -0.22 -13.88
N GLN A 223 -13.86 0.68 -13.18
CA GLN A 223 -13.89 2.13 -13.46
C GLN A 223 -13.50 2.48 -14.89
N MET A 224 -12.46 1.82 -15.42
CA MET A 224 -12.04 2.02 -16.82
C MET A 224 -13.10 1.49 -17.80
N SER A 225 -13.68 0.32 -17.53
CA SER A 225 -14.75 -0.26 -18.36
C SER A 225 -16.04 0.56 -18.34
N GLU A 226 -16.40 1.15 -17.19
CA GLU A 226 -17.54 2.06 -17.09
C GLU A 226 -17.30 3.34 -17.89
N ARG A 227 -16.08 3.88 -17.84
CA ARG A 227 -15.73 5.08 -18.61
C ARG A 227 -15.80 4.82 -20.11
N THR A 228 -15.35 3.66 -20.59
CA THR A 228 -15.50 3.27 -22.00
C THR A 228 -16.97 3.05 -22.35
N ALA A 229 -17.73 2.34 -21.51
CA ALA A 229 -19.16 2.13 -21.74
C ALA A 229 -19.96 3.43 -21.81
N ARG A 230 -19.66 4.43 -20.97
CA ARG A 230 -20.29 5.76 -21.03
C ARG A 230 -19.98 6.48 -22.34
N ARG A 231 -18.72 6.43 -22.80
CA ARG A 231 -18.32 7.00 -24.09
C ARG A 231 -19.02 6.32 -25.25
N ASP A 232 -19.10 4.99 -25.23
CA ASP A 232 -19.77 4.22 -26.29
C ASP A 232 -21.29 4.48 -26.28
N ALA A 233 -21.90 4.61 -25.11
CA ALA A 233 -23.31 5.02 -24.97
C ALA A 233 -23.55 6.45 -25.51
N GLU A 234 -22.66 7.40 -25.23
CA GLU A 234 -22.74 8.76 -25.79
C GLU A 234 -22.57 8.76 -27.31
N LEU A 235 -21.60 8.00 -27.84
CA LEU A 235 -21.37 7.91 -29.28
C LEU A 235 -22.54 7.23 -30.01
N THR A 236 -23.11 6.18 -29.43
CA THR A 236 -24.30 5.51 -30.00
C THR A 236 -25.52 6.42 -29.97
N ARG A 237 -25.72 7.17 -28.88
CA ARG A 237 -26.77 8.19 -28.81
C ARG A 237 -26.59 9.28 -29.87
N LYS A 238 -25.37 9.82 -30.02
CA LYS A 238 -25.08 10.81 -31.07
C LYS A 238 -25.36 10.27 -32.47
N ARG A 239 -24.91 9.05 -32.77
CA ARG A 239 -25.21 8.40 -34.06
C ARG A 239 -26.71 8.22 -34.30
N ALA A 240 -27.49 7.95 -33.25
CA ALA A 240 -28.94 7.86 -33.35
C ALA A 240 -29.58 9.23 -33.59
N GLU A 241 -29.11 10.28 -32.89
CA GLU A 241 -29.53 11.66 -33.10
C GLU A 241 -29.20 12.13 -34.53
N ASP A 242 -27.97 11.92 -35.00
CA ASP A 242 -27.52 12.21 -36.37
C ASP A 242 -28.36 11.46 -37.41
N ALA A 243 -28.71 10.19 -37.14
CA ALA A 243 -29.55 9.40 -38.04
C ALA A 243 -31.00 9.94 -38.13
N VAL A 244 -31.55 10.43 -37.01
CA VAL A 244 -32.87 11.07 -36.98
C VAL A 244 -32.85 12.40 -37.74
N GLU A 245 -31.81 13.21 -37.56
CA GLU A 245 -31.63 14.47 -38.30
C GLU A 245 -31.43 14.22 -39.81
N ALA A 246 -30.64 13.21 -40.17
CA ALA A 246 -30.47 12.78 -41.56
C ALA A 246 -31.80 12.29 -42.17
N ALA A 247 -32.60 11.53 -41.42
CA ALA A 247 -33.91 11.09 -41.88
C ALA A 247 -34.88 12.26 -42.07
N ARG A 248 -34.86 13.24 -41.16
CA ARG A 248 -35.68 14.46 -41.27
C ARG A 248 -35.30 15.30 -42.48
N THR A 249 -34.01 15.57 -42.68
CA THR A 249 -33.53 16.31 -43.85
C THR A 249 -33.84 15.58 -45.17
N ALA A 250 -33.73 14.25 -45.20
CA ALA A 250 -34.16 13.45 -46.35
C ALA A 250 -35.67 13.55 -46.61
N TYR A 251 -36.50 13.59 -45.57
CA TYR A 251 -37.93 13.80 -45.70
C TYR A 251 -38.25 15.21 -46.21
N ASP A 252 -37.66 16.25 -45.62
CA ASP A 252 -37.89 17.65 -45.98
C ASP A 252 -37.48 17.91 -47.44
N THR A 253 -36.31 17.40 -47.86
CA THR A 253 -35.85 17.50 -49.26
C THR A 253 -36.76 16.74 -50.24
N ALA A 254 -37.26 15.55 -49.86
CA ALA A 254 -38.22 14.83 -50.69
C ALA A 254 -39.56 15.58 -50.80
N GLU A 255 -40.00 16.27 -49.73
CA GLU A 255 -41.20 17.09 -49.75
C GLU A 255 -41.03 18.35 -50.62
N GLU A 256 -39.88 19.01 -50.54
CA GLU A 256 -39.53 20.15 -51.40
C GLU A 256 -39.53 19.76 -52.87
N LEU A 257 -38.90 18.64 -53.24
CA LEU A 257 -38.93 18.13 -54.61
C LEU A 257 -40.36 17.85 -55.09
N ARG A 258 -41.21 17.26 -54.24
CA ARG A 258 -42.64 17.06 -54.58
C ARG A 258 -43.38 18.37 -54.79
N ARG A 259 -43.10 19.40 -53.98
CA ARG A 259 -43.70 20.73 -54.15
C ARG A 259 -43.23 21.39 -55.46
N GLU A 260 -41.94 21.29 -55.78
CA GLU A 260 -41.39 21.77 -57.04
C GLU A 260 -41.99 21.04 -58.26
N GLU A 261 -42.11 19.72 -58.20
CA GLU A 261 -42.76 18.92 -59.24
C GLU A 261 -44.23 19.32 -59.42
N SER A 262 -44.97 19.48 -58.32
CA SER A 262 -46.37 19.93 -58.37
C SER A 262 -46.50 21.33 -58.96
N SER A 263 -45.57 22.23 -58.64
CA SER A 263 -45.50 23.58 -59.20
C SER A 263 -45.14 23.57 -60.69
N ARG A 264 -44.26 22.66 -61.11
CA ARG A 264 -43.92 22.45 -62.51
C ARG A 264 -45.10 21.90 -63.31
N ILE A 265 -45.86 20.97 -62.72
CA ILE A 265 -47.08 20.42 -63.33
C ILE A 265 -48.15 21.51 -63.46
N SER A 266 -48.41 22.29 -62.39
CA SER A 266 -49.38 23.38 -62.44
C SER A 266 -48.99 24.46 -63.44
N ALA A 267 -47.71 24.83 -63.53
CA ALA A 267 -47.20 25.74 -64.54
C ALA A 267 -47.38 25.22 -65.98
N LYS A 268 -47.18 23.91 -66.21
CA LYS A 268 -47.46 23.28 -67.51
C LYS A 268 -48.94 23.32 -67.88
N LEU A 269 -49.83 23.05 -66.91
CA LEU A 269 -51.27 23.13 -67.12
C LEU A 269 -51.70 24.57 -67.42
N ALA A 270 -51.24 25.54 -66.63
CA ALA A 270 -51.52 26.96 -66.87
C ALA A 270 -51.03 27.44 -68.24
N LEU A 271 -49.86 27.00 -68.70
CA LEU A 271 -49.37 27.30 -70.03
C LEU A 271 -50.27 26.70 -71.12
N ARG A 272 -50.74 25.46 -70.92
CA ARG A 272 -51.67 24.80 -71.85
C ARG A 272 -52.99 25.57 -71.93
N ASP A 273 -53.54 26.00 -70.79
CA ASP A 273 -54.78 26.75 -70.73
C ASP A 273 -54.62 28.11 -71.43
N LEU A 274 -53.50 28.82 -71.21
CA LEU A 274 -53.20 30.07 -71.91
C LEU A 274 -53.10 29.89 -73.42
N LEU A 275 -52.50 28.78 -73.90
CA LEU A 275 -52.44 28.49 -75.33
C LEU A 275 -53.83 28.22 -75.92
N LEU A 276 -54.68 27.47 -75.22
CA LEU A 276 -56.07 27.25 -75.63
C LEU A 276 -56.87 28.57 -75.64
N GLU A 277 -56.72 29.41 -74.63
CA GLU A 277 -57.32 30.75 -74.61
C GLU A 277 -56.80 31.63 -75.76
N ASN A 278 -55.52 31.50 -76.13
CA ASN A 278 -54.96 32.22 -77.28
C ASN A 278 -55.59 31.76 -78.59
N GLU A 279 -55.82 30.47 -78.77
CA GLU A 279 -56.53 29.89 -79.92
C GLU A 279 -57.98 30.38 -80.00
N VAL A 280 -58.70 30.36 -78.87
CA VAL A 280 -60.07 30.92 -78.78
C VAL A 280 -60.08 32.41 -79.09
N ASN A 281 -59.12 33.19 -78.57
CA ASN A 281 -59.03 34.61 -78.87
C ASN A 281 -58.69 34.87 -80.34
N LYS A 282 -57.90 34.01 -80.98
CA LYS A 282 -57.65 34.08 -82.43
C LYS A 282 -58.92 33.79 -83.21
N SER A 283 -59.67 32.74 -82.89
CA SER A 283 -60.93 32.44 -83.57
C SER A 283 -61.96 33.56 -83.40
N ILE A 284 -62.10 34.12 -82.20
CA ILE A 284 -62.97 35.29 -81.94
C ILE A 284 -62.54 36.49 -82.80
N LYS A 285 -61.24 36.76 -82.91
CA LYS A 285 -60.73 37.85 -83.77
C LYS A 285 -61.00 37.60 -85.25
N GLU A 286 -60.85 36.36 -85.71
CA GLU A 286 -61.16 36.00 -87.10
C GLU A 286 -62.65 36.09 -87.40
N GLU A 287 -63.51 35.65 -86.47
CA GLU A 287 -64.96 35.82 -86.56
C GLU A 287 -65.36 37.30 -86.54
N ALA A 288 -64.75 38.11 -85.67
CA ALA A 288 -64.98 39.55 -85.63
C ALA A 288 -64.57 40.22 -86.94
N LYS A 289 -63.42 39.84 -87.52
CA LYS A 289 -63.03 40.29 -88.86
C LYS A 289 -64.09 39.87 -89.87
N LYS A 290 -64.48 38.60 -89.94
CA LYS A 290 -65.51 38.12 -90.88
C LYS A 290 -66.82 38.91 -90.74
N LYS A 291 -67.25 39.22 -89.53
CA LYS A 291 -68.42 40.08 -89.27
C LYS A 291 -68.21 41.48 -89.84
N GLN A 292 -67.05 42.11 -89.59
CA GLN A 292 -66.71 43.40 -90.19
C GLN A 292 -66.73 43.35 -91.73
N TRP A 293 -66.17 42.31 -92.35
CA TRP A 293 -66.22 42.14 -93.81
C TRP A 293 -67.65 42.03 -94.34
N VAL A 294 -68.54 41.32 -93.62
CA VAL A 294 -69.96 41.22 -93.99
C VAL A 294 -70.67 42.56 -93.80
N GLU A 295 -70.43 43.24 -92.68
CA GLU A 295 -70.98 44.58 -92.42
C GLU A 295 -70.51 45.57 -93.49
N ASP A 296 -69.23 45.58 -93.84
CA ASP A 296 -68.65 46.42 -94.89
C ASP A 296 -69.25 46.11 -96.27
N ALA A 297 -69.44 44.82 -96.62
CA ALA A 297 -70.10 44.42 -97.85
C ALA A 297 -71.57 44.88 -97.88
N ASP A 298 -72.29 44.79 -96.76
CA ASP A 298 -73.65 45.28 -96.65
C ASP A 298 -73.72 46.82 -96.67
N PHE A 299 -72.73 47.50 -96.11
CA PHE A 299 -72.56 48.94 -96.27
C PHE A 299 -72.32 49.31 -97.74
N GLN A 300 -71.45 48.59 -98.45
CA GLN A 300 -71.22 48.79 -99.89
C GLN A 300 -72.50 48.58 -100.68
N ARG A 301 -73.25 47.50 -100.44
CA ARG A 301 -74.56 47.25 -101.08
C ARG A 301 -75.57 48.36 -100.80
N LYS A 302 -75.65 48.84 -99.56
CA LYS A 302 -76.52 49.97 -99.20
C LYS A 302 -76.09 51.24 -99.92
N TRP A 303 -74.79 51.50 -100.01
CA TRP A 303 -74.23 52.63 -100.76
C TRP A 303 -74.48 52.53 -102.25
N GLU A 304 -74.28 51.37 -102.85
CA GLU A 304 -74.62 51.07 -104.25
C GLU A 304 -76.11 51.24 -104.48
N ALA A 305 -76.97 50.80 -103.57
CA ALA A 305 -78.42 51.02 -103.68
C ALA A 305 -78.77 52.51 -103.61
N ILE A 306 -78.12 53.29 -102.74
CA ILE A 306 -78.28 54.74 -102.68
C ILE A 306 -77.78 55.39 -103.97
N LEU A 307 -76.61 54.98 -104.48
CA LEU A 307 -76.05 55.49 -105.74
C LEU A 307 -76.95 55.14 -106.92
N ASN A 308 -77.39 53.89 -107.05
CA ASN A 308 -78.33 53.45 -108.07
C ASN A 308 -79.66 54.19 -107.96
N LYS A 309 -80.14 54.47 -106.75
CA LYS A 309 -81.32 55.31 -106.54
C LYS A 309 -81.06 56.74 -106.99
N GLN A 310 -79.90 57.33 -106.66
CA GLN A 310 -79.52 58.65 -107.13
C GLN A 310 -79.31 58.69 -108.66
N GLU A 311 -78.80 57.63 -109.28
CA GLU A 311 -78.67 57.50 -110.72
C GLU A 311 -80.02 57.30 -111.40
N ALA A 312 -80.91 56.51 -110.80
CA ALA A 312 -82.29 56.37 -111.25
C ALA A 312 -83.05 57.69 -111.11
N ASP A 313 -82.91 58.38 -109.98
CA ASP A 313 -83.48 59.70 -109.74
C ASP A 313 -82.86 60.73 -110.68
N ARG A 314 -81.55 60.71 -110.92
CA ARG A 314 -80.87 61.55 -111.93
C ARG A 314 -81.35 61.21 -113.32
N LYS A 315 -81.56 59.93 -113.65
CA LYS A 315 -82.05 59.50 -114.97
C LYS A 315 -83.50 59.91 -115.14
N GLU A 316 -84.34 59.78 -114.13
CA GLU A 316 -85.72 60.26 -114.14
C GLU A 316 -85.77 61.78 -114.16
N GLN A 317 -84.88 62.48 -113.45
CA GLN A 317 -84.70 63.92 -113.56
C GLN A 317 -84.18 64.31 -114.94
N MET A 318 -83.26 63.56 -115.53
CA MET A 318 -82.78 63.79 -116.89
C MET A 318 -83.86 63.48 -117.92
N ASP A 319 -84.73 62.50 -117.69
CA ASP A 319 -85.87 62.18 -118.53
C ASP A 319 -87.00 63.20 -118.34
N LYS A 320 -87.20 63.71 -117.11
CA LYS A 320 -88.05 64.88 -116.82
C LYS A 320 -87.47 66.14 -117.44
N ILE A 321 -86.15 66.35 -117.40
CA ILE A 321 -85.45 67.46 -118.06
C ILE A 321 -85.51 67.26 -119.56
N LYS A 322 -85.43 66.04 -120.11
CA LYS A 322 -85.60 65.76 -121.54
C LYS A 322 -87.04 65.91 -121.98
N ARG A 323 -88.03 65.55 -121.15
CA ARG A 323 -89.46 65.81 -121.39
C ARG A 323 -89.76 67.30 -121.24
N ASN A 324 -89.18 67.96 -120.25
CA ASN A 324 -89.27 69.38 -120.04
C ASN A 324 -88.45 70.13 -121.07
N GLN A 325 -87.36 69.58 -121.62
CA GLN A 325 -86.61 70.09 -122.77
C GLN A 325 -87.36 69.76 -124.03
N ALA A 326 -88.09 68.66 -124.17
CA ALA A 326 -88.98 68.46 -125.31
C ALA A 326 -90.09 69.52 -125.27
N LYS A 327 -90.66 69.77 -124.09
CA LYS A 327 -91.63 70.85 -123.83
C LYS A 327 -91.02 72.26 -123.89
N LEU A 328 -89.76 72.43 -123.47
CA LEU A 328 -88.95 73.67 -123.53
C LEU A 328 -88.19 73.76 -124.83
N GLN A 329 -88.27 72.82 -125.76
CA GLN A 329 -87.77 72.93 -127.11
C GLN A 329 -88.99 73.23 -127.96
N GLU A 330 -90.16 72.65 -127.66
CA GLU A 330 -91.47 73.24 -128.01
C GLU A 330 -91.72 74.65 -127.45
N ALA A 331 -91.11 75.01 -126.31
CA ALA A 331 -91.24 76.34 -125.68
C ALA A 331 -89.99 77.23 -125.77
N ALA A 332 -88.79 76.73 -126.11
CA ALA A 332 -87.60 77.53 -126.45
C ALA A 332 -87.38 77.66 -127.97
N ASP A 333 -88.12 76.91 -128.79
CA ASP A 333 -88.53 77.39 -130.11
C ASP A 333 -89.49 78.60 -129.98
N ARG A 334 -90.05 78.85 -128.78
CA ARG A 334 -90.91 80.01 -128.46
C ARG A 334 -90.33 81.06 -127.51
N GLN A 335 -89.24 80.78 -126.79
CA GLN A 335 -88.71 81.67 -125.74
C GLN A 335 -87.30 81.21 -125.33
N GLY A 336 -86.32 81.44 -126.21
CA GLY A 336 -84.93 81.48 -125.79
C GLY A 336 -84.68 82.81 -125.08
N GLU A 337 -84.50 82.79 -123.75
CA GLU A 337 -83.62 83.69 -122.99
C GLU A 337 -83.77 83.45 -121.47
N ALA A 338 -82.67 83.61 -120.72
CA ALA A 338 -82.55 83.54 -119.26
C ALA A 338 -82.36 82.15 -118.60
N ARG A 339 -81.14 81.60 -118.80
CA ARG A 339 -80.54 80.53 -117.99
C ARG A 339 -80.09 81.00 -116.61
N ARG A 340 -80.36 80.14 -115.62
CA ARG A 340 -79.46 79.62 -114.55
C ARG A 340 -78.72 80.63 -113.64
N ARG A 341 -78.96 80.53 -112.32
CA ARG A 341 -77.90 80.73 -111.31
C ARG A 341 -78.06 79.78 -110.12
N TRP A 342 -76.99 79.01 -109.87
CA TRP A 342 -76.84 77.94 -108.89
C TRP A 342 -76.35 78.45 -107.52
N LEU A 343 -76.54 77.57 -106.53
CA LEU A 343 -76.19 77.54 -105.10
C LEU A 343 -74.70 77.71 -104.75
N ALA A 344 -74.41 78.13 -103.49
CA ALA A 344 -73.25 77.68 -102.69
C ALA A 344 -73.36 77.94 -101.15
N THR A 345 -73.30 76.85 -100.36
CA THR A 345 -72.57 76.55 -99.07
C THR A 345 -72.51 77.49 -97.84
N PRO A 346 -72.72 76.97 -96.59
CA PRO A 346 -71.67 77.03 -95.53
C PRO A 346 -71.64 75.93 -94.42
N LEU A 347 -72.25 74.74 -94.57
CA LEU A 347 -72.45 73.80 -93.43
C LEU A 347 -71.22 72.98 -92.96
N VAL A 348 -70.14 72.91 -93.75
CA VAL A 348 -69.03 71.96 -93.55
C VAL A 348 -68.02 72.41 -92.49
N GLU A 349 -67.89 73.72 -92.23
CA GLU A 349 -66.85 74.26 -91.36
C GLU A 349 -67.16 74.17 -89.86
N ARG A 350 -68.44 73.99 -89.48
CA ARG A 350 -68.84 73.86 -88.06
C ARG A 350 -68.50 72.49 -87.47
N TYR A 351 -68.67 71.42 -88.26
CA TYR A 351 -68.41 70.04 -87.81
C TYR A 351 -66.93 69.72 -87.59
N TYR A 352 -66.02 70.46 -88.24
CA TYR A 352 -64.58 70.26 -88.03
C TYR A 352 -64.09 70.84 -86.70
N LYS A 353 -64.68 71.95 -86.22
CA LYS A 353 -64.28 72.59 -84.96
C LYS A 353 -64.72 71.79 -83.73
N GLU A 354 -65.95 71.28 -83.74
CA GLU A 354 -66.48 70.51 -82.59
C GLU A 354 -65.69 69.22 -82.30
N ARG A 355 -65.11 68.57 -83.33
CA ARG A 355 -64.30 67.35 -83.16
C ARG A 355 -62.87 67.57 -82.67
N GLU A 356 -62.35 68.78 -82.75
CA GLU A 356 -61.03 69.09 -82.19
C GLU A 356 -61.14 69.39 -80.69
N ASP A 357 -62.19 70.09 -80.26
CA ASP A 357 -62.43 70.42 -78.86
C ASP A 357 -62.72 69.17 -78.00
N GLU A 358 -63.43 68.17 -78.54
CA GLU A 358 -63.69 66.89 -77.85
C GLU A 358 -62.41 66.08 -77.61
N ARG A 359 -61.47 66.07 -78.57
CA ARG A 359 -60.20 65.34 -78.42
C ARG A 359 -59.29 65.99 -77.39
N ALA A 360 -59.25 67.32 -77.34
CA ALA A 360 -58.50 68.05 -76.34
C ALA A 360 -59.02 67.76 -74.91
N ALA A 361 -60.34 67.70 -74.72
CA ALA A 361 -60.95 67.41 -73.41
C ALA A 361 -60.68 65.97 -72.92
N GLU A 362 -60.59 64.98 -73.82
CA GLU A 362 -60.26 63.61 -73.46
C GLU A 362 -58.78 63.44 -73.04
N GLU A 363 -57.85 64.15 -73.69
CA GLU A 363 -56.43 64.12 -73.35
C GLU A 363 -56.15 64.74 -71.98
N GLU A 364 -56.82 65.85 -71.63
CA GLU A 364 -56.70 66.46 -70.30
C GLU A 364 -57.16 65.53 -69.17
N ARG A 365 -58.26 64.79 -69.37
CA ARG A 365 -58.75 63.81 -68.39
C ARG A 365 -57.77 62.67 -68.17
N ARG A 366 -57.12 62.18 -69.24
CA ARG A 366 -56.09 61.13 -69.13
C ARG A 366 -54.87 61.61 -68.35
N ILE A 367 -54.40 62.83 -68.62
CA ILE A 367 -53.26 63.42 -67.91
C ILE A 367 -53.60 63.64 -66.42
N ALA A 368 -54.83 64.10 -66.12
CA ALA A 368 -55.28 64.27 -64.74
C ALA A 368 -55.32 62.94 -63.97
N HIS A 369 -55.88 61.88 -64.56
CA HIS A 369 -55.92 60.55 -63.96
C HIS A 369 -54.51 59.96 -63.74
N GLN A 370 -53.59 60.15 -64.70
CA GLN A 370 -52.19 59.72 -64.54
C GLN A 370 -51.48 60.44 -63.39
N LYS A 371 -51.73 61.75 -63.22
CA LYS A 371 -51.17 62.52 -62.10
C LYS A 371 -51.74 62.07 -60.75
N GLU A 372 -53.01 61.71 -60.70
CA GLU A 372 -53.67 61.24 -59.47
C GLU A 372 -53.18 59.84 -59.06
N THR A 373 -53.14 58.90 -60.01
CA THR A 373 -52.58 57.55 -59.78
C THR A 373 -51.11 57.61 -59.37
N ALA A 374 -50.30 58.47 -59.99
CA ALA A 374 -48.90 58.67 -59.57
C ALA A 374 -48.79 59.16 -58.11
N LYS A 375 -49.64 60.11 -57.69
CA LYS A 375 -49.69 60.57 -56.29
C LYS A 375 -50.08 59.44 -55.34
N GLN A 376 -51.11 58.65 -55.66
CA GLN A 376 -51.54 57.52 -54.84
C GLN A 376 -50.41 56.49 -54.67
N ILE A 377 -49.70 56.16 -55.75
CA ILE A 377 -48.54 55.25 -55.70
C ILE A 377 -47.43 55.82 -54.81
N THR A 378 -47.11 57.12 -54.92
CA THR A 378 -46.07 57.73 -54.06
C THR A 378 -46.41 57.69 -52.57
N VAL A 379 -47.70 57.90 -52.21
CA VAL A 379 -48.16 57.79 -50.82
C VAL A 379 -48.09 56.34 -50.34
N ALA A 380 -48.59 55.39 -51.13
CA ALA A 380 -48.55 53.96 -50.78
C ALA A 380 -47.12 53.44 -50.60
N VAL A 381 -46.17 53.83 -51.47
CA VAL A 381 -44.75 53.48 -51.31
C VAL A 381 -44.17 54.11 -50.04
N GLY A 382 -44.52 55.36 -49.74
CA GLY A 382 -44.10 56.03 -48.50
C GLY A 382 -44.60 55.34 -47.24
N GLU A 383 -45.85 54.85 -47.24
CA GLU A 383 -46.44 54.07 -46.14
C GLU A 383 -45.76 52.71 -46.00
N GLN A 384 -45.52 51.99 -47.10
CA GLN A 384 -44.80 50.71 -47.09
C GLN A 384 -43.37 50.83 -46.54
N LEU A 385 -42.66 51.93 -46.86
CA LEU A 385 -41.33 52.18 -46.32
C LEU A 385 -41.37 52.43 -44.81
N LYS A 386 -42.33 53.22 -44.32
CA LYS A 386 -42.53 53.46 -42.88
C LYS A 386 -42.89 52.18 -42.13
N GLU A 387 -43.78 51.36 -42.68
CA GLU A 387 -44.13 50.05 -42.10
C GLU A 387 -42.92 49.11 -42.05
N ARG A 388 -42.12 49.07 -43.12
CA ARG A 388 -40.90 48.25 -43.17
C ARG A 388 -39.86 48.72 -42.16
N GLU A 389 -39.67 50.02 -42.00
CA GLU A 389 -38.77 50.59 -40.99
C GLU A 389 -39.27 50.30 -39.57
N ALA A 390 -40.57 50.46 -39.31
CA ALA A 390 -41.18 50.13 -38.03
C ALA A 390 -41.05 48.63 -37.70
N ALA A 391 -41.27 47.74 -38.68
CA ALA A 391 -41.08 46.29 -38.51
C ALA A 391 -39.62 45.94 -38.24
N ARG A 392 -38.66 46.59 -38.92
CA ARG A 392 -37.23 46.43 -38.66
C ARG A 392 -36.85 46.88 -37.26
N LEU A 393 -37.42 47.99 -36.78
CA LEU A 393 -37.16 48.51 -35.44
C LEU A 393 -37.74 47.57 -34.36
N ARG A 394 -38.95 47.03 -34.56
CA ARG A 394 -39.55 46.04 -33.64
C ARG A 394 -38.70 44.79 -33.52
N ARG A 395 -38.26 44.21 -34.66
CA ARG A 395 -37.35 43.05 -34.64
C ARG A 395 -36.05 43.36 -33.90
N LYS A 396 -35.46 44.53 -34.14
CA LYS A 396 -34.25 44.95 -33.42
C LYS A 396 -34.50 45.06 -31.90
N GLN A 397 -35.63 45.62 -31.49
CA GLN A 397 -36.00 45.71 -30.07
C GLN A 397 -36.25 44.32 -29.44
N GLU A 398 -36.87 43.40 -30.18
CA GLU A 398 -37.07 42.00 -29.76
C GLU A 398 -35.73 41.27 -29.63
N ASP A 399 -34.82 41.44 -30.60
CA ASP A 399 -33.47 40.87 -30.59
C ASP A 399 -32.64 41.44 -29.42
N ASP A 400 -32.68 42.76 -29.19
CA ASP A 400 -31.99 43.42 -28.08
C ASP A 400 -32.56 42.95 -26.72
N ALA A 401 -33.88 42.80 -26.60
CA ALA A 401 -34.53 42.27 -25.40
C ALA A 401 -34.18 40.79 -25.17
N TYR A 402 -34.12 39.98 -26.23
CA TYR A 402 -33.69 38.59 -26.16
C TYR A 402 -32.22 38.50 -25.74
N ALA A 403 -31.33 39.29 -26.35
CA ALA A 403 -29.92 39.35 -26.01
C ALA A 403 -29.71 39.79 -24.55
N ALA A 404 -30.46 40.78 -24.06
CA ALA A 404 -30.45 41.19 -22.66
C ALA A 404 -30.92 40.07 -21.72
N SER A 405 -31.95 39.30 -22.11
CA SER A 405 -32.43 38.17 -21.32
C SER A 405 -31.41 37.02 -21.24
N VAL A 406 -30.68 36.77 -22.34
CA VAL A 406 -29.61 35.76 -22.38
C VAL A 406 -28.44 36.23 -21.53
N ALA A 407 -28.02 37.49 -21.65
CA ALA A 407 -26.96 38.07 -20.82
C ALA A 407 -27.31 38.01 -19.32
N ALA A 408 -28.56 38.27 -18.95
CA ALA A 408 -29.03 38.14 -17.57
C ALA A 408 -28.98 36.69 -17.07
N LYS A 409 -29.41 35.72 -17.89
CA LYS A 409 -29.31 34.28 -17.56
C LYS A 409 -27.86 33.82 -17.39
N VAL A 410 -26.95 34.30 -18.24
CA VAL A 410 -25.52 33.98 -18.14
C VAL A 410 -24.94 34.55 -16.85
N ARG A 411 -25.21 35.83 -16.53
CA ARG A 411 -24.76 36.43 -15.26
C ARG A 411 -25.30 35.68 -14.04
N ALA A 412 -26.59 35.34 -14.03
CA ALA A 412 -27.19 34.57 -12.95
C ALA A 412 -26.56 33.17 -12.80
N ALA A 413 -26.20 32.52 -13.92
CA ALA A 413 -25.51 31.24 -13.89
C ALA A 413 -24.06 31.36 -13.38
N GLU A 414 -23.34 32.41 -13.79
CA GLU A 414 -22.00 32.72 -13.30
C GLU A 414 -21.99 33.04 -11.80
N GLU A 415 -22.93 33.86 -11.32
CA GLU A 415 -23.12 34.17 -9.90
C GLU A 415 -23.44 32.90 -9.09
N ALA A 416 -24.31 32.03 -9.61
CA ALA A 416 -24.61 30.75 -8.98
C ALA A 416 -23.39 29.81 -8.92
N GLU A 417 -22.55 29.81 -9.97
CA GLU A 417 -21.32 29.01 -10.00
C GLU A 417 -20.27 29.56 -9.03
N GLN A 418 -20.12 30.87 -8.94
CA GLN A 418 -19.25 31.54 -7.96
C GLN A 418 -19.71 31.27 -6.54
N ALA A 419 -21.01 31.36 -6.26
CA ALA A 419 -21.59 31.04 -4.95
C ALA A 419 -21.33 29.57 -4.57
N ARG A 420 -21.46 28.62 -5.50
CA ARG A 420 -21.10 27.21 -5.28
C ARG A 420 -19.62 27.03 -4.97
N LYS A 421 -18.73 27.71 -5.71
CA LYS A 421 -17.29 27.68 -5.45
C LYS A 421 -16.94 28.25 -4.07
N GLN A 422 -17.55 29.37 -3.69
CA GLN A 422 -17.36 29.99 -2.38
C GLN A 422 -17.86 29.08 -1.25
N ALA A 423 -19.06 28.50 -1.38
CA ALA A 423 -19.61 27.56 -0.39
C ALA A 423 -18.68 26.33 -0.21
N LEU A 424 -18.11 25.81 -1.30
CA LEU A 424 -17.18 24.69 -1.24
C LEU A 424 -15.85 25.09 -0.57
N LEU A 425 -15.34 26.30 -0.83
CA LEU A 425 -14.17 26.83 -0.14
C LEU A 425 -14.42 27.04 1.35
N GLU A 426 -15.60 27.52 1.74
CA GLU A 426 -16.01 27.64 3.14
C GLU A 426 -16.10 26.27 3.83
N GLN A 427 -16.69 25.27 3.18
CA GLN A 427 -16.71 23.89 3.70
C GLN A 427 -15.29 23.36 3.89
N LYS A 428 -14.40 23.57 2.92
CA LYS A 428 -12.97 23.19 3.06
C LYS A 428 -12.28 23.92 4.21
N ARG A 429 -12.59 25.21 4.42
CA ARG A 429 -12.06 25.99 5.55
C ARG A 429 -12.56 25.46 6.89
N ARG A 430 -13.86 25.15 7.00
CA ARG A 430 -14.47 24.54 8.21
C ARG A 430 -13.85 23.18 8.51
N PHE A 431 -13.77 22.31 7.51
CA PHE A 431 -13.14 21.00 7.66
C PHE A 431 -11.65 21.11 8.06
N ARG A 432 -10.93 22.08 7.51
CA ARG A 432 -9.55 22.35 7.91
C ARG A 432 -9.44 22.83 9.34
N SER A 433 -10.36 23.68 9.82
CA SER A 433 -10.35 24.11 11.22
C SER A 433 -10.69 22.95 12.15
N GLU A 434 -11.67 22.11 11.80
CA GLU A 434 -12.01 20.89 12.55
C GLU A 434 -10.80 19.96 12.70
N ILE A 435 -10.03 19.73 11.63
CA ILE A 435 -8.78 18.94 11.70
C ILE A 435 -7.75 19.63 12.61
N GLN A 436 -7.59 20.94 12.52
CA GLN A 436 -6.66 21.67 13.36
C GLN A 436 -7.04 21.58 14.85
N ASP A 437 -8.33 21.67 15.17
CA ASP A 437 -8.83 21.53 16.53
C ASP A 437 -8.64 20.09 17.04
N GLN A 438 -8.91 19.07 16.21
CA GLN A 438 -8.57 17.68 16.54
C GLN A 438 -7.08 17.47 16.81
N LEU A 439 -6.20 18.08 16.01
CA LEU A 439 -4.75 18.01 16.24
C LEU A 439 -4.34 18.71 17.53
N ARG A 440 -4.96 19.85 17.86
CA ARG A 440 -4.76 20.54 19.14
C ARG A 440 -5.21 19.67 20.31
N ASP A 441 -6.37 19.02 20.19
CA ASP A 441 -6.89 18.12 21.21
C ASP A 441 -5.97 16.89 21.40
N VAL A 442 -5.50 16.29 20.31
CA VAL A 442 -4.54 15.18 20.38
C VAL A 442 -3.22 15.64 21.00
N ALA A 443 -2.74 16.84 20.66
CA ALA A 443 -1.54 17.42 21.26
C ALA A 443 -1.74 17.70 22.76
N ALA A 444 -2.90 18.22 23.17
CA ALA A 444 -3.25 18.44 24.56
C ALA A 444 -3.32 17.12 25.34
N ARG A 445 -3.97 16.08 24.79
CA ARG A 445 -4.02 14.74 25.38
C ARG A 445 -2.63 14.11 25.50
N ARG A 446 -1.77 14.27 24.48
CA ARG A 446 -0.38 13.83 24.55
C ARG A 446 0.40 14.56 25.63
N HIS A 447 0.22 15.87 25.75
CA HIS A 447 0.85 16.67 26.80
C HIS A 447 0.35 16.26 28.19
N GLU A 448 -0.94 15.97 28.36
CA GLU A 448 -1.51 15.45 29.60
C GLU A 448 -0.98 14.05 29.94
N ALA A 449 -0.91 13.14 28.97
CA ALA A 449 -0.34 11.81 29.16
C ALA A 449 1.18 11.83 29.44
N ALA A 450 1.88 12.88 28.96
CA ALA A 450 3.29 13.10 29.24
C ALA A 450 3.55 13.75 30.61
N LYS A 451 2.52 14.22 31.33
CA LYS A 451 2.69 14.69 32.70
C LYS A 451 3.14 13.49 33.55
N PRO A 452 4.22 13.61 34.34
CA PRO A 452 4.83 12.48 35.06
C PRO A 452 3.96 11.89 36.18
N MET A 453 2.84 12.54 36.50
CA MET A 453 1.88 12.09 37.49
C MET A 453 0.51 12.66 37.11
N SER A 454 -0.49 11.78 37.00
CA SER A 454 -1.89 12.14 36.78
C SER A 454 -2.43 12.96 37.96
N GLU A 455 -3.53 13.70 37.75
CA GLU A 455 -4.10 14.53 38.82
C GLU A 455 -4.59 13.71 40.01
N THR A 456 -5.12 12.52 39.77
CA THR A 456 -5.51 11.55 40.81
C THR A 456 -4.31 11.02 41.58
N GLU A 457 -3.21 10.70 40.90
CA GLU A 457 -1.97 10.27 41.57
C GLU A 457 -1.33 11.42 42.35
N ARG A 458 -1.43 12.68 41.88
CA ARG A 458 -0.99 13.85 42.65
C ARG A 458 -1.83 14.09 43.88
N GLN A 459 -3.15 13.85 43.81
CA GLN A 459 -4.04 13.95 44.96
C GLN A 459 -3.75 12.84 45.98
N LEU A 460 -3.56 11.59 45.53
CA LEU A 460 -3.17 10.48 46.39
C LEU A 460 -1.81 10.71 47.05
N ASN A 461 -0.85 11.24 46.28
CA ASN A 461 0.49 11.56 46.76
C ASN A 461 0.61 12.98 47.33
N GLN A 462 -0.49 13.69 47.57
CA GLN A 462 -0.44 15.12 47.93
C GLN A 462 0.30 15.32 49.25
N ARG A 463 0.06 14.45 50.23
CA ARG A 463 0.70 14.51 51.55
C ARG A 463 2.19 14.19 51.47
N THR A 464 2.58 13.20 50.69
CA THR A 464 3.98 12.83 50.43
C THR A 464 4.71 13.91 49.62
N LEU A 465 4.06 14.50 48.62
CA LEU A 465 4.61 15.61 47.84
C LEU A 465 4.80 16.88 48.69
N GLN A 466 3.88 17.20 49.59
CA GLN A 466 4.03 18.28 50.57
C GLN A 466 5.22 18.02 51.51
N GLN A 467 5.37 16.78 52.01
CA GLN A 467 6.52 16.40 52.83
C GLN A 467 7.85 16.53 52.07
N VAL A 468 7.91 16.06 50.82
CA VAL A 468 9.09 16.22 49.94
C VAL A 468 9.38 17.70 49.68
N ALA A 469 8.38 18.54 49.43
CA ALA A 469 8.56 19.98 49.24
C ALA A 469 9.03 20.69 50.52
N THR A 470 8.53 20.29 51.69
CA THR A 470 9.03 20.79 52.99
C THR A 470 10.46 20.31 53.26
N TRP A 471 10.80 19.08 52.88
CA TRP A 471 12.16 18.55 52.98
C TRP A 471 13.12 19.28 52.04
N GLN A 472 12.73 19.54 50.79
CA GLN A 472 13.55 20.31 49.84
C GLN A 472 13.81 21.74 50.31
N SER A 473 12.84 22.38 50.98
CA SER A 473 12.98 23.76 51.47
C SER A 473 13.66 23.89 52.84
N THR A 474 13.55 22.88 53.72
CA THR A 474 14.09 22.94 55.10
C THR A 474 15.25 21.99 55.37
N GLY A 475 15.52 21.03 54.48
CA GLY A 475 16.53 19.97 54.62
C GLY A 475 16.20 18.89 55.67
N LYS A 476 15.05 18.97 56.34
CA LYS A 476 14.66 18.05 57.44
C LYS A 476 13.51 17.14 57.01
N LEU A 477 13.68 15.82 57.15
CA LEU A 477 12.66 14.83 56.80
C LEU A 477 11.57 14.84 57.88
N SER A 478 10.36 15.25 57.50
CA SER A 478 9.17 15.12 58.34
C SER A 478 8.69 13.67 58.31
N LEU A 479 9.23 12.84 59.22
CA LEU A 479 8.76 11.48 59.43
C LEU A 479 7.27 11.51 59.84
N PRO A 480 6.45 10.54 59.39
CA PRO A 480 5.06 10.49 59.81
C PRO A 480 5.06 10.31 61.32
N ASP A 481 4.36 11.21 62.04
CA ASP A 481 4.03 11.00 63.44
C ASP A 481 3.31 9.66 63.54
N LEU A 482 4.05 8.62 63.96
CA LEU A 482 3.48 7.43 64.53
C LEU A 482 2.79 7.89 65.81
N HIS A 483 1.55 8.32 65.69
CA HIS A 483 0.73 8.62 66.85
C HIS A 483 0.74 7.38 67.74
N PRO A 484 1.18 7.49 69.01
CA PRO A 484 0.90 6.45 69.98
C PRO A 484 -0.63 6.39 70.13
N SER A 485 -1.17 5.18 70.17
CA SER A 485 -2.57 4.94 70.49
C SER A 485 -2.88 5.50 71.87
N ALA A 486 -3.31 6.74 71.94
CA ALA A 486 -3.90 7.34 73.12
C ALA A 486 -5.41 7.38 72.91
N SER A 487 -6.06 6.29 73.33
CA SER A 487 -7.46 6.31 73.70
C SER A 487 -7.71 7.49 74.63
N THR A 488 -8.35 8.53 74.12
CA THR A 488 -9.03 9.53 74.95
C THR A 488 -10.40 9.76 74.34
N MET A 489 -11.39 9.20 75.02
CA MET A 489 -12.78 9.59 74.84
C MET A 489 -12.90 11.09 75.11
N SER A 490 -13.51 11.82 74.18
CA SER A 490 -14.14 13.10 74.48
C SER A 490 -15.43 13.21 73.69
N LEU A 491 -16.52 13.09 74.44
CA LEU A 491 -17.88 13.43 74.05
C LEU A 491 -17.97 14.94 73.75
N GLY A 492 -18.68 15.32 72.68
CA GLY A 492 -19.22 16.68 72.62
C GLY A 492 -19.44 17.28 71.22
N SER A 493 -20.68 17.17 70.75
CA SER A 493 -21.54 18.29 70.30
C SER A 493 -21.10 19.22 69.14
N GLY A 494 -22.00 19.36 68.15
CA GLY A 494 -22.21 20.58 67.35
C GLY A 494 -22.19 20.35 65.84
N VAL A 495 -23.31 19.97 65.20
CA VAL A 495 -24.28 20.88 64.55
C VAL A 495 -23.64 21.88 63.58
N THR A 496 -23.83 21.68 62.26
CA THR A 496 -24.56 22.62 61.38
C THR A 496 -24.66 22.13 59.93
N GLN A 497 -25.88 22.22 59.40
CA GLN A 497 -26.26 22.15 57.98
C GLN A 497 -25.73 23.34 57.17
N ARG A 498 -25.48 23.09 55.87
CA ARG A 498 -25.72 23.95 54.68
C ARG A 498 -25.57 23.01 53.47
N VAL A 499 -26.56 22.68 52.63
CA VAL A 499 -27.56 23.42 51.84
C VAL A 499 -26.97 24.52 50.95
N GLY A 500 -27.13 24.33 49.63
CA GLY A 500 -27.00 25.34 48.56
C GLY A 500 -25.96 24.96 47.49
N GLN A 501 -26.36 24.27 46.40
CA GLN A 501 -26.78 24.86 45.10
C GLN A 501 -25.72 25.74 44.39
N ARG A 502 -25.12 25.24 43.31
CA ARG A 502 -25.50 25.50 41.90
C ARG A 502 -24.68 24.62 40.96
#